data_AF-A0A3R9FL49-F1
#
_entry.id   AF-A0A3R9FL49-F1
#
_cell.length_a   1.000
_cell.length_b   1.000
_cell.length_c   1.000
_cell.angle_alpha   90.00
_cell.angle_beta   90.00
_cell.angle_gamma   90.00
#
_symmetry.space_group_name_H-M   'P 1'
#
loop_
_entity.id
_entity.type
_entity.pdbx_description
1 polymer ?
#
loop_
_entity_poly.entity_id
_entity_poly.type
_entity_poly.pdbx_seq_one_letter_code
_entity_poly.pdbx_strand_id
1 'polypeptide(L)'
;MRVVAIGSVNVDHSFRVPSIPKPGETVLAEAGRTSVGGKSFNQAAAARLLGGDVDLVAILDLRTPSSRPRIPPGEAEEPVGGRCAVRHRHSVADGSAALPRT
;
A
#
# COMPACT_ATOMS: atom_id res chain seq x y z
N MET A 1 9.42 19.08 8.97
CA MET A 1 9.44 19.11 7.49
C MET A 1 8.40 18.14 6.99
N ARG A 2 7.57 18.53 6.01
CA ARG A 2 6.55 17.67 5.41
C ARG A 2 7.04 17.13 4.07
N VAL A 3 6.81 15.85 3.81
CA VAL A 3 7.13 15.15 2.57
C VAL A 3 5.83 14.83 1.85
N VAL A 4 5.77 15.10 0.54
CA VAL A 4 4.64 14.69 -0.29
C VAL A 4 5.15 13.71 -1.34
N ALA A 5 4.69 12.46 -1.26
CA ALA A 5 4.99 11.44 -2.26
C ALA A 5 3.87 11.43 -3.31
N ILE A 6 4.21 11.63 -4.58
CA ILE A 6 3.25 11.62 -5.67
C ILE A 6 3.60 10.47 -6.60
N GLY A 7 2.61 9.66 -6.98
CA GLY A 7 2.80 8.66 -8.03
C GLY A 7 2.14 7.31 -7.74
N SER A 8 2.89 6.24 -7.97
CA SER A 8 2.30 4.91 -8.05
C SER A 8 2.07 4.25 -6.70
N VAL A 9 0.90 3.60 -6.62
CA VAL A 9 0.50 2.67 -5.59
C VAL A 9 -0.02 1.43 -6.32
N ASN A 10 0.51 0.26 -5.97
CA ASN A 10 0.14 -1.00 -6.58
C ASN A 10 -0.42 -1.94 -5.51
N VAL A 11 -1.25 -2.88 -5.94
CA VAL A 11 -1.55 -4.08 -5.14
C VAL A 11 -0.71 -5.21 -5.71
N ASP A 12 0.24 -5.68 -4.93
CA ASP A 12 1.17 -6.72 -5.31
C ASP A 12 0.63 -8.08 -4.82
N HIS A 13 0.52 -9.04 -5.74
CA HIS A 13 0.19 -10.42 -5.43
C HIS A 13 1.46 -11.26 -5.49
N SER A 14 1.85 -11.85 -4.36
CA SER A 14 2.99 -12.75 -4.26
C SER A 14 2.51 -14.16 -3.99
N PHE A 15 2.95 -15.11 -4.81
CA PHE A 15 2.60 -16.53 -4.67
C PHE A 15 3.87 -17.34 -4.43
N ARG A 16 3.84 -18.22 -3.43
CA ARG A 16 4.86 -19.25 -3.26
C ARG A 16 4.43 -20.47 -4.08
N VAL A 17 5.32 -20.90 -4.97
CA VAL A 17 5.13 -22.05 -5.86
C VAL A 17 6.38 -22.93 -5.79
N PRO A 18 6.26 -24.25 -6.01
CA PRO A 18 7.41 -25.14 -6.01
C PRO A 18 8.42 -24.82 -7.13
N SER A 19 7.94 -24.26 -8.26
CA SER A 19 8.75 -23.77 -9.37
C SER A 19 7.98 -22.76 -10.22
N ILE A 20 8.69 -21.93 -10.98
CA ILE A 20 8.07 -21.04 -11.98
C ILE A 20 7.43 -21.90 -13.08
N PRO A 21 6.15 -21.66 -13.45
CA PRO A 21 5.47 -22.44 -14.49
C PRO A 21 6.15 -22.34 -15.85
N LYS A 22 6.20 -23.45 -16.58
CA LYS A 22 6.58 -23.46 -18.01
C LYS A 22 5.42 -22.93 -18.87
N PRO A 23 5.68 -22.53 -20.13
CA PRO A 23 4.61 -22.15 -21.05
C PRO A 23 3.54 -23.25 -21.18
N GLY A 24 2.28 -22.90 -20.91
CA GLY A 24 1.14 -23.82 -20.97
C GLY A 24 0.91 -24.67 -19.72
N GLU A 25 1.80 -24.62 -18.73
CA GLU A 25 1.66 -25.35 -17.48
C GLU A 25 0.78 -24.60 -16.47
N THR A 26 -0.01 -25.33 -15.69
CA THR A 26 -0.76 -24.79 -14.54
C THR A 26 -0.16 -25.34 -13.25
N VAL A 27 0.29 -24.47 -12.35
CA VAL A 27 0.86 -24.83 -11.04
C VAL A 27 -0.02 -24.24 -9.93
N LEU A 28 -0.35 -25.07 -8.93
CA LEU A 28 -1.04 -24.60 -7.73
C LEU A 28 -0.06 -23.91 -6.79
N ALA A 29 -0.43 -22.72 -6.31
CA ALA A 29 0.35 -22.01 -5.30
C ALA A 29 0.20 -22.69 -3.94
N GLU A 30 1.32 -22.84 -3.23
CA GLU A 30 1.36 -23.34 -1.85
C GLU A 30 0.88 -22.28 -0.86
N ALA A 31 1.11 -21.00 -1.19
CA ALA A 31 0.66 -19.86 -0.41
C ALA A 31 0.53 -18.62 -1.28
N GLY A 32 -0.35 -17.71 -0.90
CA GLY A 32 -0.53 -16.40 -1.53
C GLY A 32 -0.53 -15.28 -0.50
N ARG A 33 0.03 -14.13 -0.86
CA ARG A 33 -0.03 -12.89 -0.07
C ARG A 33 -0.38 -11.73 -0.97
N THR A 34 -1.26 -10.86 -0.48
CA THR A 34 -1.51 -9.55 -1.05
C THR A 34 -0.84 -8.49 -0.19
N SER A 35 -0.09 -7.60 -0.82
CA SER A 35 0.57 -6.45 -0.17
C SER A 35 0.35 -5.18 -0.98
N VAL A 36 0.57 -4.03 -0.35
CA VAL A 36 0.62 -2.74 -1.07
C VAL A 36 2.05 -2.48 -1.49
N GLY A 37 2.23 -2.07 -2.73
CA GLY A 37 3.52 -1.72 -3.32
C GLY A 37 3.42 -0.41 -4.10
N GLY A 38 4.35 -0.23 -5.04
CA GLY A 38 4.51 1.03 -5.78
C GLY A 38 5.67 1.86 -5.22
N LYS A 39 6.39 2.53 -6.12
CA LYS A 39 7.63 3.25 -5.76
C LYS A 39 7.32 4.39 -4.81
N SER A 40 6.31 5.20 -5.13
CA SER A 40 5.91 6.35 -4.33
C SER A 40 5.36 5.91 -2.96
N PHE A 41 4.59 4.82 -2.91
CA PHE A 41 4.15 4.21 -1.65
C PHE A 41 5.34 3.77 -0.77
N ASN A 42 6.28 3.01 -1.34
CA ASN A 42 7.43 2.51 -0.58
C ASN A 42 8.31 3.65 -0.05
N GLN A 43 8.51 4.71 -0.83
CA GLN A 43 9.23 5.91 -0.40
C GLN A 43 8.47 6.65 0.72
N ALA A 44 7.16 6.81 0.59
CA ALA A 44 6.32 7.43 1.62
C ALA A 44 6.36 6.65 2.94
N ALA A 45 6.24 5.32 2.87
CA ALA A 45 6.33 4.43 4.02
C ALA A 45 7.70 4.53 4.69
N ALA A 46 8.80 4.52 3.93
CA ALA A 46 10.15 4.70 4.47
C ALA A 46 10.32 6.05 5.17
N ALA A 47 9.90 7.16 4.54
CA ALA A 47 9.96 8.49 5.12
C ALA A 47 9.14 8.58 6.43
N ARG A 48 8.00 7.89 6.49
CA ARG A 48 7.14 7.85 7.69
C ARG A 48 7.75 7.02 8.82
N LEU A 49 8.38 5.90 8.51
CA LEU A 49 9.10 5.06 9.47
C LEU A 49 10.29 5.81 10.10
N LEU A 50 10.90 6.73 9.36
CA LEU A 50 11.95 7.62 9.85
C LEU A 50 11.41 8.84 10.65
N GLY A 51 10.10 8.91 10.90
CA GLY A 51 9.48 9.97 11.71
C GLY A 51 9.04 11.21 10.92
N GLY A 52 9.04 11.17 9.58
CA GLY A 52 8.56 12.27 8.75
C GLY A 52 7.03 12.44 8.78
N ASP A 53 6.57 13.68 8.61
CA ASP A 53 5.17 13.99 8.27
C ASP A 53 4.98 13.79 6.76
N VAL A 54 4.17 12.82 6.34
CA VAL A 54 4.09 12.35 4.95
C VAL A 54 2.66 12.35 4.44
N ASP A 55 2.40 13.03 3.33
CA ASP A 55 1.19 12.89 2.53
C ASP A 55 1.52 12.05 1.27
N LEU A 56 0.70 11.04 0.93
CA LEU A 56 0.78 10.31 -0.34
C LEU A 56 -0.32 10.80 -1.28
N VAL A 57 -0.03 10.93 -2.57
CA VAL A 57 -1.03 11.27 -3.59
C VAL A 57 -0.86 10.31 -4.76
N ALA A 58 -1.90 9.55 -5.04
CA ALA A 58 -1.90 8.52 -6.06
C ALA A 58 -3.24 8.48 -6.79
N ILE A 59 -3.26 7.81 -7.94
CA ILE A 59 -4.49 7.48 -8.66
C ILE A 59 -4.75 6.00 -8.42
N LEU A 60 -5.91 5.70 -7.84
CA LEU A 60 -6.37 4.33 -7.61
C LEU A 60 -7.46 3.93 -8.60
N ASP A 61 -7.44 2.68 -9.08
CA ASP A 61 -8.61 2.09 -9.73
C ASP A 61 -9.55 1.54 -8.66
N LEU A 62 -10.73 2.15 -8.56
CA LEU A 62 -11.76 1.78 -7.59
C LEU A 62 -12.76 0.76 -8.15
N ARG A 63 -12.71 0.41 -9.43
CA ARG A 63 -13.70 -0.47 -10.08
C ARG A 63 -13.54 -1.92 -9.68
N THR A 64 -12.34 -2.35 -9.33
CA THR A 64 -12.05 -3.73 -8.94
C THR A 64 -11.77 -3.80 -7.44
N PRO A 65 -12.58 -4.50 -6.62
CA PRO A 65 -12.36 -4.57 -5.17
C PRO A 65 -10.98 -5.12 -4.79
N SER A 66 -10.44 -6.08 -5.54
CA SER A 66 -9.10 -6.65 -5.30
C SER A 66 -7.96 -5.71 -5.68
N SER A 67 -8.20 -4.67 -6.48
CA SER A 67 -7.18 -3.66 -6.82
C SER A 67 -7.15 -2.50 -5.83
N ARG A 68 -8.02 -2.49 -4.82
CA ARG A 68 -8.02 -1.45 -3.80
C ARG A 68 -6.95 -1.75 -2.76
N PRO A 69 -5.97 -0.84 -2.53
CA PRO A 69 -5.08 -0.98 -1.39
C PRO A 69 -5.92 -0.99 -0.12
N ARG A 70 -5.57 -1.85 0.84
CA ARG A 70 -6.24 -1.86 2.14
C ARG A 70 -5.75 -0.64 2.92
N ILE A 71 -6.57 0.41 2.95
CA ILE A 71 -6.30 1.63 3.69
C ILE A 71 -6.56 1.38 5.18
N PRO A 72 -5.58 1.59 6.08
CA PRO A 72 -5.77 1.53 7.52
C PRO A 72 -6.85 2.52 8.02
N PRO A 73 -7.58 2.18 9.10
CA PRO A 73 -8.53 3.12 9.71
C PRO A 73 -7.81 4.37 10.21
N GLY A 74 -8.37 5.56 9.92
CA GLY A 74 -7.80 6.87 10.27
C GLY A 74 -7.23 7.66 9.08
N GLU A 75 -7.14 7.04 7.91
CA GLU A 75 -6.71 7.69 6.66
C GLU A 75 -7.94 8.13 5.82
N ALA A 76 -7.87 9.31 5.19
CA ALA A 76 -8.98 9.87 4.43
C ALA A 76 -8.81 9.62 2.92
N GLU A 77 -9.86 9.09 2.29
CA GLU A 77 -10.00 9.05 0.83
C GLU A 77 -10.67 10.35 0.35
N GLU A 78 -9.96 11.16 -0.44
CA GLU A 78 -10.54 12.35 -1.07
C GLU A 78 -10.77 12.06 -2.56
N PRO A 79 -12.03 12.16 -3.05
CA PRO A 79 -12.33 11.94 -4.46
C PRO A 79 -11.84 13.11 -5.32
N VAL A 80 -11.09 12.81 -6.38
CA VAL A 80 -10.64 13.74 -7.40
C VAL A 80 -11.08 13.22 -8.78
N GLY A 81 -12.16 13.76 -9.32
CA GLY A 81 -12.60 13.49 -10.71
C GLY A 81 -12.77 12.00 -11.05
N GLY A 82 -13.41 11.22 -10.16
CA GLY A 82 -13.61 9.77 -10.34
C GLY A 82 -12.41 8.89 -9.96
N ARG A 83 -11.40 9.47 -9.30
CA ARG A 83 -10.19 8.80 -8.77
C ARG A 83 -10.08 9.12 -7.28
N CYS A 84 -9.37 8.31 -6.49
CA CYS A 84 -9.15 8.59 -5.06
C CYS A 84 -7.69 8.96 -4.81
N ALA A 85 -7.47 10.08 -4.09
CA ALA A 85 -6.20 10.40 -3.46
C ALA A 85 -6.26 9.98 -1.98
N VAL A 86 -5.28 9.18 -1.51
CA VAL A 86 -5.22 8.69 -0.13
C VAL A 86 -4.34 9.61 0.71
N ARG A 87 -4.94 10.38 1.61
CA ARG A 87 -4.21 11.30 2.49
C ARG A 87 -3.99 10.66 3.87
N HIS A 88 -2.75 10.29 4.18
CA HIS A 88 -2.40 9.80 5.50
C HIS A 88 -2.22 10.97 6.49
N ARG A 89 -3.27 11.30 7.26
CA ARG A 89 -3.19 12.26 8.37
C ARG A 89 -3.37 11.55 9.71
N HIS A 90 -2.34 11.53 10.55
CA HIS A 90 -2.54 11.30 11.99
C HIS A 90 -1.97 12.46 12.79
N SER A 91 -2.84 13.10 13.59
CA SER A 91 -2.44 13.94 14.71
C SER A 91 -1.80 13.04 15.77
N VAL A 92 -0.64 13.46 16.28
CA VAL A 92 -0.03 12.81 17.44
C VAL A 92 -1.01 12.93 18.61
N ALA A 93 -1.55 11.81 19.07
CA ALA A 93 -1.94 11.65 20.45
C ALA A 93 -0.97 10.61 21.02
N ASP A 94 -0.24 11.02 22.05
CA ASP A 94 0.76 10.22 22.75
C ASP A 94 0.24 8.84 23.15
N GLY A 95 1.07 7.81 23.04
CA GLY A 95 0.84 6.52 23.71
C GLY A 95 1.07 5.28 22.86
N SER A 96 2.24 4.67 23.03
CA SER A 96 2.54 3.25 22.87
C SER A 96 1.62 2.40 21.98
N ALA A 97 1.95 2.26 20.70
CA ALA A 97 1.54 1.09 19.92
C ALA A 97 2.79 0.31 19.52
N ALA A 98 3.07 -0.75 20.28
CA ALA A 98 4.14 -1.69 20.03
C ALA A 98 3.99 -2.29 18.62
N LEU A 99 5.06 -2.23 17.83
CA LEU A 99 5.22 -3.01 16.62
C LEU A 99 5.07 -4.52 16.97
N PRO A 100 4.30 -5.32 16.22
CA PRO A 100 4.41 -6.76 16.33
C PRO A 100 5.81 -7.17 15.86
N ARG A 101 6.60 -7.72 16.79
CA ARG A 101 7.83 -8.43 16.48
C ARG A 101 7.45 -9.79 15.90
N THR A 102 7.66 -9.97 14.60
CA THR A 102 7.92 -11.26 13.96
C THR A 102 8.79 -11.03 12.74
#